data_AF-A0A1L5KR53-F1
#
_entry.id   AF-A0A1L5KR53-F1
#
_cell.length_a   1.000
_cell.length_b   1.000
_cell.length_c   1.000
_cell.angle_alpha   90.00
_cell.angle_beta   90.00
_cell.angle_gamma   90.00
#
_symmetry.space_group_name_H-M   'P 1'
#
loop_
_entity.id
_entity.type
_entity.pdbx_description
1 polymer ?
#
loop_
_entity_poly.entity_id
_entity_poly.type
_entity_poly.pdbx_seq_one_letter_code
_entity_poly.pdbx_strand_id
1 'polypeptide(L)'
;MSSSPLTAAPSTAQIVIEILELLDSRTDSEHGLTAIEISKSIGVSEKTVRGHLKALHDMQPFGRRVEHLERRDLAKAESVDPKPGWYIEPVFDTAQMRLLADGAALSHSDGEYLQDLIAKIYTFAGRSGQLRGLNQLATPKNYNTEFLNNIELLNDAIEHERAIRFHYCTYDINGNLVPRLDSSSSPKEYRVDPYHLMYKNS
;
A
#
# COMPACT_ATOMS: atom_id res chain seq x y z
N MET A 1 34.80 -8.29 39.12
CA MET A 1 33.42 -7.75 39.25
C MET A 1 33.27 -6.68 38.18
N SER A 2 32.69 -7.04 37.03
CA SER A 2 32.39 -6.05 35.99
C SER A 2 31.12 -5.31 36.39
N SER A 3 31.26 -4.06 36.81
CA SER A 3 30.13 -3.14 36.93
C SER A 3 29.56 -2.91 35.54
N SER A 4 28.36 -3.41 35.28
CA SER A 4 27.55 -2.96 34.15
C SER A 4 27.37 -1.44 34.26
N PRO A 5 27.55 -0.67 33.18
CA PRO A 5 27.31 0.76 33.23
C PRO A 5 25.84 1.00 33.53
N LEU A 6 25.56 1.83 34.55
CA LEU A 6 24.24 2.40 34.79
C LEU A 6 23.83 3.16 33.52
N THR A 7 22.93 2.58 32.74
CA THR A 7 22.31 3.26 31.60
C THR A 7 21.60 4.50 32.16
N ALA A 8 22.05 5.69 31.75
CA ALA A 8 21.40 6.94 32.15
C ALA A 8 19.91 6.91 31.75
N ALA A 9 19.05 7.51 32.58
CA ALA A 9 17.63 7.61 32.24
C ALA A 9 17.47 8.31 30.87
N PRO A 10 16.62 7.78 29.98
CA PRO A 10 16.47 8.33 28.63
C PRO A 10 15.98 9.78 28.72
N SER A 11 16.53 10.64 27.87
CA SER A 11 16.10 12.04 27.80
C SER A 11 14.67 12.16 27.28
N THR A 12 13.98 13.28 27.55
CA THR A 12 12.64 13.53 27.00
C THR A 12 12.59 13.43 25.48
N ALA A 13 13.62 13.98 24.80
CA ALA A 13 13.70 13.91 23.33
C ALA A 13 13.83 12.47 22.84
N GLN A 14 14.67 11.67 23.51
CA GLN A 14 14.82 10.25 23.20
C GLN A 14 13.50 9.49 23.35
N ILE A 15 12.78 9.71 24.46
CA ILE A 15 11.48 9.07 24.69
C ILE A 15 10.48 9.43 23.60
N VAL A 16 10.40 10.70 23.21
CA VAL A 16 9.47 11.16 22.17
C VAL A 16 9.80 10.53 20.81
N ILE A 17 11.08 10.46 20.44
CA ILE A 17 11.54 9.83 19.20
C ILE A 17 11.20 8.34 19.21
N GLU A 18 11.52 7.61 20.29
CA GLU A 18 11.25 6.18 20.39
C GLU A 18 9.74 5.85 20.34
N ILE A 19 8.88 6.71 20.93
CA ILE A 19 7.43 6.58 20.79
C ILE A 19 7.00 6.76 19.33
N LEU A 20 7.52 7.79 18.65
CA LEU A 20 7.17 8.04 17.24
C LEU A 20 7.62 6.91 16.33
N GLU A 21 8.84 6.39 16.51
CA GLU A 21 9.36 5.25 15.75
C GLU A 21 8.50 3.98 15.97
N LEU A 22 8.05 3.74 17.20
CA LEU A 22 7.16 2.60 17.49
C LEU A 22 5.79 2.75 16.84
N LEU A 23 5.18 3.94 16.91
CA LEU A 23 3.90 4.18 16.26
C LEU A 23 4.06 4.03 14.74
N ASP A 24 5.07 4.65 14.14
CA ASP A 24 5.28 4.64 12.69
C ASP A 24 5.55 3.23 12.14
N SER A 25 6.37 2.44 12.83
CA SER A 25 6.76 1.11 12.35
C SER A 25 5.75 0.00 12.65
N ARG A 26 4.85 0.20 13.64
CA ARG A 26 3.98 -0.87 14.14
C ARG A 26 2.50 -0.57 14.13
N THR A 27 2.09 0.63 13.72
CA THR A 27 0.67 1.02 13.70
C THR A 27 0.19 1.46 12.33
N ASP A 28 -1.12 1.36 12.12
CA ASP A 28 -1.85 1.85 10.96
C ASP A 28 -3.29 2.20 11.40
N SER A 29 -4.19 2.46 10.45
CA SER A 29 -5.58 2.82 10.74
C SER A 29 -6.41 1.72 11.43
N GLU A 30 -5.92 0.49 11.50
CA GLU A 30 -6.63 -0.65 12.09
C GLU A 30 -5.86 -1.32 13.24
N HIS A 31 -4.58 -0.99 13.43
CA HIS A 31 -3.72 -1.59 14.45
C HIS A 31 -3.00 -0.53 15.31
N GLY A 32 -3.53 -0.27 16.50
CA GLY A 32 -2.90 0.60 17.49
C GLY A 32 -2.01 -0.13 18.51
N LEU A 33 -1.21 0.66 19.24
CA LEU A 33 -0.43 0.24 20.40
C LEU A 33 -0.97 0.86 21.69
N THR A 34 -1.09 0.06 22.75
CA THR A 34 -1.47 0.59 24.07
C THR A 34 -0.27 1.30 24.73
N ALA A 35 -0.56 2.24 25.64
CA ALA A 35 0.50 2.90 26.42
C ALA A 35 1.36 1.92 27.23
N ILE A 36 0.78 0.78 27.66
CA ILE A 36 1.49 -0.28 28.37
C ILE A 36 2.49 -0.99 27.45
N GLU A 37 2.11 -1.26 26.20
CA GLU A 37 2.99 -1.91 25.23
C GLU A 37 4.16 -1.02 24.84
N ILE A 38 3.89 0.27 24.61
CA ILE A 38 4.92 1.27 24.34
C ILE A 38 5.85 1.40 25.56
N SER A 39 5.28 1.52 26.77
CA SER A 39 6.03 1.58 28.04
C SER A 39 6.98 0.40 28.22
N LYS A 40 6.50 -0.83 27.96
CA LYS A 40 7.33 -2.03 28.01
C LYS A 40 8.42 -2.05 26.94
N SER A 41 8.13 -1.54 25.73
CA SER A 41 9.06 -1.53 24.62
C SER A 41 10.23 -0.57 24.82
N ILE A 42 10.02 0.57 25.48
CA ILE A 42 11.04 1.63 25.64
C ILE A 42 11.55 1.78 27.08
N GLY A 43 11.03 1.01 28.03
CA GLY A 43 11.53 0.98 29.40
C GLY A 43 11.23 2.22 30.25
N VAL A 44 10.14 2.94 29.95
CA VAL A 44 9.70 4.11 30.74
C VAL A 44 8.30 3.91 31.32
N SER A 45 7.91 4.72 32.31
CA SER A 45 6.60 4.55 32.97
C SER A 45 5.42 4.79 32.03
N GLU A 46 4.33 4.04 32.19
CA GLU A 46 3.09 4.23 31.43
C GLU A 46 2.55 5.67 31.56
N LYS A 47 2.71 6.29 32.73
CA LYS A 47 2.31 7.70 32.95
C LYS A 47 3.09 8.66 32.06
N THR A 48 4.40 8.45 31.93
CA THR A 48 5.27 9.23 31.03
C THR A 48 4.83 9.06 29.58
N VAL A 49 4.60 7.82 29.15
CA VAL A 49 4.11 7.51 27.80
C VAL A 49 2.78 8.20 27.50
N ARG A 50 1.79 8.11 28.42
CA ARG A 50 0.49 8.78 28.25
C ARG A 50 0.62 10.30 28.12
N GLY A 51 1.53 10.91 28.89
CA GLY A 51 1.82 12.34 28.79
C GLY A 51 2.36 12.73 27.41
N HIS A 52 3.32 11.95 26.88
CA HIS A 52 3.88 12.20 25.56
C HIS A 52 2.90 11.91 24.42
N LEU A 53 2.12 10.83 24.48
CA LEU A 53 1.09 10.54 23.48
C LEU A 53 0.05 11.65 23.40
N LYS A 54 -0.35 12.22 24.53
CA LYS A 54 -1.24 13.39 24.55
C LYS A 54 -0.60 14.61 23.89
N ALA A 55 0.67 14.89 24.19
CA ALA A 55 1.37 15.99 23.53
C ALA A 55 1.50 15.77 22.02
N LEU A 56 1.77 14.54 21.57
CA LEU A 56 1.86 14.19 20.15
C LEU A 56 0.51 14.30 19.43
N HIS A 57 -0.59 13.93 20.09
CA HIS A 57 -1.94 14.15 19.60
C HIS A 57 -2.24 15.62 19.34
N ASP A 58 -1.89 16.49 20.31
CA ASP A 58 -2.12 17.93 20.19
C ASP A 58 -1.20 18.59 19.13
N MET A 59 0.02 18.06 18.94
CA MET A 59 1.02 18.62 18.03
C MET A 59 0.90 18.15 16.57
N GLN A 60 0.34 16.95 16.33
CA GLN A 60 0.25 16.34 15.00
C GLN A 60 1.58 16.39 14.21
N PRO A 61 2.62 15.69 14.70
CA PRO A 61 3.96 15.77 14.13
C PRO A 61 3.96 15.40 12.65
N PHE A 62 4.77 16.11 11.87
CA PHE A 62 4.86 15.94 10.41
C PHE A 62 3.54 16.15 9.66
N GLY A 63 2.58 16.85 10.28
CA GLY A 63 1.24 17.04 9.73
C GLY A 63 0.38 15.77 9.76
N ARG A 64 0.80 14.73 10.50
CA ARG A 64 0.11 13.45 10.62
C ARG A 64 -0.66 13.40 11.93
N ARG A 65 -1.87 12.86 11.90
CA ARG A 65 -2.69 12.71 13.11
C ARG A 65 -2.15 11.59 13.98
N VAL A 66 -2.03 11.86 15.27
CA VAL A 66 -1.77 10.85 16.30
C VAL A 66 -3.05 10.72 17.10
N GLU A 67 -3.68 9.56 17.02
CA GLU A 67 -5.05 9.35 17.53
C GLU A 67 -5.13 8.04 18.31
N HIS A 68 -6.22 7.86 19.05
CA HIS A 68 -6.50 6.63 19.78
C HIS A 68 -7.65 5.87 19.13
N LEU A 69 -7.36 4.74 18.49
CA LEU A 69 -8.35 3.81 17.95
C LEU A 69 -9.14 3.17 19.09
N GLU A 70 -10.44 3.43 19.12
CA GLU A 70 -11.36 2.73 19.97
C GLU A 70 -11.94 1.50 19.27
N ARG A 71 -12.49 0.56 20.04
CA ARG A 71 -13.13 -0.65 19.47
C ARG A 71 -14.26 -0.32 18.50
N ARG A 72 -14.94 0.82 18.67
CA ARG A 72 -16.01 1.26 17.76
C ARG A 72 -15.48 1.65 16.38
N ASP A 73 -14.27 2.20 16.32
CA ASP A 73 -13.64 2.64 15.07
C ASP A 73 -13.23 1.42 14.23
N LEU A 74 -12.93 0.31 14.91
CA LEU A 74 -12.54 -0.97 14.31
C LEU A 74 -13.71 -1.88 13.95
N ALA A 75 -14.96 -1.45 14.15
CA ALA A 75 -16.14 -2.28 13.90
C ALA A 75 -16.30 -2.71 12.43
N LYS A 76 -15.63 -1.99 11.50
CA LYS A 76 -15.62 -2.26 10.07
C LYS A 76 -14.21 -2.50 9.52
N ALA A 77 -13.24 -2.82 10.39
CA ALA A 77 -11.88 -3.09 9.95
C ALA A 77 -11.84 -4.26 8.96
N GLU A 78 -11.02 -4.12 7.92
CA GLU A 78 -10.82 -5.17 6.91
C GLU A 78 -9.78 -6.20 7.36
N SER A 79 -8.88 -5.82 8.28
CA SER A 79 -7.90 -6.71 8.88
C SER A 79 -8.54 -7.87 9.64
N VAL A 80 -7.83 -9.01 9.66
CA VAL A 80 -8.21 -10.20 10.42
C VAL A 80 -7.94 -10.01 11.92
N ASP A 81 -7.03 -9.11 12.30
CA ASP A 81 -6.59 -8.88 13.69
C ASP A 81 -6.57 -7.39 14.12
N PRO A 82 -7.66 -6.63 13.95
CA PRO A 82 -7.69 -5.22 14.28
C PRO A 82 -7.50 -5.01 15.79
N LYS A 83 -6.74 -3.97 16.16
CA LYS A 83 -6.30 -3.75 17.52
C LYS A 83 -6.49 -2.29 17.97
N PRO A 84 -7.23 -2.03 19.06
CA PRO A 84 -7.38 -0.67 19.58
C PRO A 84 -6.09 -0.18 20.25
N GLY A 85 -5.89 1.12 20.27
CA GLY A 85 -4.71 1.76 20.86
C GLY A 85 -4.32 3.04 20.13
N TRP A 86 -3.18 3.61 20.52
CA TRP A 86 -2.61 4.76 19.85
C TRP A 86 -2.01 4.37 18.52
N TYR A 87 -2.24 5.20 17.50
CA TYR A 87 -1.61 5.06 16.19
C TYR A 87 -1.21 6.44 15.67
N ILE A 88 -0.33 6.45 14.69
CA ILE A 88 -0.08 7.62 13.85
C ILE A 88 -0.59 7.30 12.44
N GLU A 89 -1.35 8.22 11.86
CA GLU A 89 -1.84 8.12 10.49
C GLU A 89 -0.65 7.87 9.55
N PRO A 90 -0.69 6.88 8.64
CA PRO A 90 0.42 6.64 7.72
C PRO A 90 0.64 7.85 6.80
N VAL A 91 1.87 8.05 6.32
CA VAL A 91 2.18 9.16 5.38
C VAL A 91 1.34 9.04 4.10
N PHE A 92 1.11 7.81 3.66
CA PHE A 92 0.23 7.47 2.55
C PHE A 92 -0.78 6.43 3.02
N ASP A 93 -2.06 6.66 2.74
CA ASP A 93 -3.08 5.64 2.93
C ASP A 93 -2.90 4.47 1.94
N THR A 94 -3.61 3.37 2.15
CA THR A 94 -3.50 2.17 1.31
C THR A 94 -3.81 2.46 -0.16
N ALA A 95 -4.77 3.35 -0.46
CA ALA A 95 -5.15 3.69 -1.83
C ALA A 95 -4.07 4.55 -2.51
N GLN A 96 -3.50 5.52 -1.80
CA GLN A 96 -2.37 6.33 -2.26
C GLN A 96 -1.12 5.47 -2.47
N MET A 97 -0.84 4.54 -1.56
CA MET A 97 0.26 3.58 -1.71
C MET A 97 0.07 2.68 -2.92
N ARG A 98 -1.16 2.21 -3.14
CA ARG A 98 -1.49 1.44 -4.35
C ARG A 98 -1.31 2.27 -5.61
N LEU A 99 -1.81 3.50 -5.62
CA LEU A 99 -1.63 4.43 -6.74
C LEU A 99 -0.15 4.74 -7.01
N LEU A 100 0.68 4.89 -5.97
CA LEU A 100 2.12 5.10 -6.11
C LEU A 100 2.84 3.86 -6.62
N ALA A 101 2.50 2.67 -6.10
CA ALA A 101 3.04 1.41 -6.57
C ALA A 101 2.68 1.17 -8.05
N ASP A 102 1.41 1.40 -8.40
CA ASP A 102 0.91 1.32 -9.76
C ASP A 102 1.61 2.36 -10.65
N GLY A 103 1.68 3.62 -10.23
CA GLY A 103 2.38 4.70 -10.93
C GLY A 103 3.88 4.44 -11.14
N ALA A 104 4.55 3.85 -10.15
CA ALA A 104 5.96 3.47 -10.24
C ALA A 104 6.16 2.29 -11.20
N ALA A 105 5.29 1.27 -11.13
CA ALA A 105 5.26 0.18 -12.10
C ALA A 105 4.98 0.67 -13.54
N LEU A 106 4.26 1.79 -13.68
CA LEU A 106 3.95 2.46 -14.95
C LEU A 106 5.07 3.41 -15.43
N SER A 107 6.04 3.78 -14.58
CA SER A 107 7.09 4.73 -14.92
C SER A 107 8.25 4.04 -15.66
N HIS A 108 8.53 4.50 -16.88
CA HIS A 108 9.53 3.94 -17.80
C HIS A 108 10.96 4.37 -17.41
N SER A 109 11.44 3.96 -16.24
CA SER A 109 12.84 4.19 -15.85
C SER A 109 13.58 2.88 -15.68
N ASP A 110 14.59 2.65 -16.52
CA ASP A 110 15.61 1.63 -16.30
C ASP A 110 16.32 1.89 -14.95
N GLY A 111 16.60 0.82 -14.22
CA GLY A 111 17.67 0.80 -13.22
C GLY A 111 17.26 0.82 -11.76
N GLU A 112 18.27 0.56 -10.92
CA GLU A 112 18.24 0.54 -9.45
C GLU A 112 17.50 1.74 -8.83
N TYR A 113 17.40 2.87 -9.53
CA TYR A 113 16.74 4.10 -9.07
C TYR A 113 15.23 3.96 -8.90
N LEU A 114 14.53 3.21 -9.76
CA LEU A 114 13.10 2.95 -9.62
C LEU A 114 12.82 1.99 -8.46
N GLN A 115 13.65 0.96 -8.33
CA GLN A 115 13.58 0.01 -7.20
C GLN A 115 13.89 0.72 -5.88
N ASP A 116 14.86 1.63 -5.86
CA ASP A 116 15.18 2.49 -4.71
C ASP A 116 14.04 3.48 -4.40
N LEU A 117 13.40 4.07 -5.42
CA LEU A 117 12.22 4.92 -5.23
C LEU A 117 11.05 4.15 -4.64
N ILE A 118 10.73 2.96 -5.18
CA ILE A 118 9.70 2.06 -4.67
C ILE A 118 10.03 1.65 -3.23
N ALA A 119 11.26 1.24 -2.95
CA ALA A 119 11.70 0.88 -1.60
C ALA A 119 11.60 2.05 -0.62
N LYS A 120 11.94 3.27 -1.05
CA LYS A 120 11.76 4.49 -0.24
C LYS A 120 10.28 4.76 0.03
N ILE A 121 9.41 4.65 -0.98
CA ILE A 121 7.96 4.80 -0.82
C ILE A 121 7.43 3.78 0.20
N TYR A 122 7.81 2.51 0.09
CA TYR A 122 7.46 1.48 1.09
C TYR A 122 8.01 1.78 2.49
N THR A 123 9.23 2.31 2.60
CA THR A 123 9.84 2.70 3.88
C THR A 123 9.07 3.87 4.52
N PHE A 124 8.61 4.84 3.72
CA PHE A 124 7.80 5.96 4.19
C PHE A 124 6.35 5.59 4.51
N ALA A 125 5.85 4.46 4.00
CA ALA A 125 4.50 3.97 4.25
C ALA A 125 4.31 3.36 5.65
N GLY A 126 5.39 2.95 6.32
CA GLY A 126 5.30 2.24 7.59
C GLY A 126 4.60 0.88 7.43
N ARG A 127 3.72 0.51 8.38
CA ARG A 127 3.05 -0.81 8.40
C ARG A 127 2.08 -1.05 7.24
N SER A 128 1.60 -0.02 6.53
CA SER A 128 0.72 -0.15 5.36
C SER A 128 1.43 -0.69 4.10
N GLY A 129 2.76 -0.79 4.10
CA GLY A 129 3.57 -1.26 2.98
C GLY A 129 3.54 -2.77 2.71
N GLN A 130 2.76 -3.58 3.44
CA GLN A 130 2.63 -5.02 3.19
C GLN A 130 1.65 -5.33 2.04
N LEU A 131 1.95 -4.84 0.83
CA LEU A 131 1.20 -5.21 -0.37
C LEU A 131 1.55 -6.64 -0.79
N ARG A 132 0.76 -7.62 -0.34
CA ARG A 132 0.84 -9.01 -0.83
C ARG A 132 0.31 -9.05 -2.28
N GLY A 133 1.09 -9.60 -3.22
CA GLY A 133 0.55 -10.11 -4.50
C GLY A 133 0.97 -9.41 -5.80
N LEU A 134 1.93 -8.49 -5.81
CA LEU A 134 2.39 -7.86 -7.06
C LEU A 134 3.31 -8.79 -7.86
N ASN A 135 2.73 -9.64 -8.71
CA ASN A 135 3.47 -10.26 -9.81
C ASN A 135 3.70 -9.20 -10.91
N GLN A 136 4.96 -8.85 -11.16
CA GLN A 136 5.38 -7.86 -12.15
C GLN A 136 4.96 -8.29 -13.57
N LEU A 137 3.99 -7.58 -14.15
CA LEU A 137 3.70 -7.65 -15.59
C LEU A 137 4.52 -6.57 -16.30
N ALA A 138 5.37 -6.95 -17.25
CA ALA A 138 6.03 -6.00 -18.16
C ALA A 138 5.01 -5.50 -19.21
N THR A 139 4.98 -4.18 -19.49
CA THR A 139 3.93 -3.57 -20.32
C THR A 139 4.46 -2.75 -21.52
N PRO A 140 3.72 -2.69 -22.66
CA PRO A 140 4.14 -2.01 -23.89
C PRO A 140 4.06 -0.47 -23.86
N LYS A 141 4.83 0.14 -24.78
CA LYS A 141 5.08 1.60 -24.94
C LYS A 141 3.85 2.51 -25.16
N ASN A 142 2.68 1.99 -25.52
CA ASN A 142 1.47 2.80 -25.77
C ASN A 142 0.29 2.18 -25.02
N TYR A 143 -0.08 2.75 -23.88
CA TYR A 143 -1.27 2.34 -23.14
C TYR A 143 -2.19 3.54 -22.88
N ASN A 144 -3.49 3.27 -22.81
CA ASN A 144 -4.53 4.22 -22.44
C ASN A 144 -5.34 3.64 -21.26
N THR A 145 -6.23 4.43 -20.67
CA THR A 145 -7.05 4.00 -19.52
C THR A 145 -7.84 2.72 -19.82
N GLU A 146 -8.35 2.58 -21.04
CA GLU A 146 -9.05 1.36 -21.51
C GLU A 146 -8.16 0.11 -21.49
N PHE A 147 -6.89 0.24 -21.90
CA PHE A 147 -5.93 -0.86 -21.83
C PHE A 147 -5.71 -1.32 -20.39
N LEU A 148 -5.53 -0.39 -19.45
CA LEU A 148 -5.32 -0.72 -18.04
C LEU A 148 -6.56 -1.39 -17.42
N ASN A 149 -7.75 -0.85 -17.67
CA ASN A 149 -9.01 -1.45 -17.23
C ASN A 149 -9.16 -2.90 -17.75
N ASN A 150 -8.75 -3.15 -19.00
CA ASN A 150 -8.79 -4.51 -19.56
C ASN A 150 -7.80 -5.46 -18.88
N ILE A 151 -6.61 -4.99 -18.48
CA ILE A 151 -5.64 -5.80 -17.73
C ILE A 151 -6.18 -6.16 -16.35
N GLU A 152 -6.81 -5.22 -15.64
CA GLU A 152 -7.44 -5.49 -14.34
C GLU A 152 -8.56 -6.52 -14.44
N LEU A 153 -9.47 -6.36 -15.40
CA LEU A 153 -10.56 -7.31 -15.64
C LEU A 153 -10.05 -8.71 -16.01
N LEU A 154 -8.94 -8.78 -16.76
CA LEU A 154 -8.31 -10.05 -17.12
C LEU A 154 -7.63 -10.72 -15.91
N ASN A 155 -6.96 -9.94 -15.06
CA ASN A 155 -6.35 -10.46 -13.84
C ASN A 155 -7.41 -10.98 -12.85
N ASP A 156 -8.51 -10.24 -12.62
CA ASP A 156 -9.63 -10.68 -11.77
C ASP A 156 -10.25 -11.99 -12.31
N ALA A 157 -10.40 -12.08 -13.64
CA ALA A 157 -10.94 -13.27 -14.27
C ALA A 157 -10.00 -14.48 -14.15
N ILE A 158 -8.68 -14.30 -14.25
CA ILE A 158 -7.71 -15.38 -14.04
C ILE A 158 -7.70 -15.83 -12.57
N GLU A 159 -7.66 -14.89 -11.63
CA GLU A 159 -7.61 -15.18 -10.19
C GLU A 159 -8.83 -15.96 -9.71
N HIS A 160 -10.01 -15.65 -10.26
CA HIS A 160 -11.28 -16.25 -9.87
C HIS A 160 -11.78 -17.32 -10.85
N GLU A 161 -10.93 -17.78 -11.79
CA GLU A 161 -11.27 -18.81 -12.78
C GLU A 161 -12.56 -18.52 -13.58
N ARG A 162 -12.74 -17.25 -14.01
CA ARG A 162 -13.92 -16.78 -14.74
C ARG A 162 -13.68 -16.69 -16.25
N ALA A 163 -14.66 -17.16 -17.02
CA ALA A 163 -14.70 -16.93 -18.46
C ALA A 163 -14.94 -15.45 -18.80
N ILE A 164 -14.28 -14.95 -19.85
CA ILE A 164 -14.45 -13.57 -20.33
C ILE A 164 -15.11 -13.53 -21.70
N ARG A 165 -15.69 -12.36 -22.02
CA ARG A 165 -16.18 -12.02 -23.37
C ARG A 165 -15.59 -10.69 -23.80
N PHE A 166 -15.13 -10.59 -25.04
CA PHE A 166 -14.48 -9.38 -25.54
C PHE A 166 -14.54 -9.27 -27.07
N HIS A 167 -14.24 -8.08 -27.60
CA HIS A 167 -14.12 -7.82 -29.02
C HIS A 167 -12.66 -7.52 -29.36
N TYR A 168 -12.08 -8.22 -30.35
CA TYR A 168 -10.78 -7.82 -30.88
C TYR A 168 -10.94 -6.61 -31.79
N CYS A 169 -10.13 -5.59 -31.58
CA CYS A 169 -10.08 -4.43 -32.47
C CYS A 169 -8.95 -4.53 -33.51
N THR A 170 -9.06 -3.74 -34.55
CA THR A 170 -8.05 -3.52 -35.59
C THR A 170 -8.03 -2.03 -35.95
N TYR A 171 -7.05 -1.60 -36.75
CA TYR A 171 -6.97 -0.22 -37.20
C TYR A 171 -7.58 -0.11 -38.61
N ASP A 172 -8.47 0.85 -38.80
CA ASP A 172 -8.98 1.19 -40.13
C ASP A 172 -7.92 1.96 -40.95
N ILE A 173 -8.26 2.27 -42.21
CA ILE A 173 -7.37 3.02 -43.12
C ILE A 173 -7.01 4.42 -42.61
N ASN A 174 -7.79 4.97 -41.68
CA ASN A 174 -7.59 6.28 -41.08
C ASN A 174 -6.82 6.18 -39.75
N GLY A 175 -6.45 4.97 -39.31
CA GLY A 175 -5.79 4.73 -38.04
C GLY A 175 -6.73 4.73 -36.82
N ASN A 176 -8.05 4.66 -37.01
CA ASN A 176 -8.99 4.53 -35.91
C ASN A 176 -9.09 3.07 -35.46
N LEU A 177 -9.15 2.87 -34.14
CA LEU A 177 -9.37 1.56 -33.55
C LEU A 177 -10.85 1.16 -33.73
N VAL A 178 -11.12 0.12 -34.53
CA VAL A 178 -12.46 -0.38 -34.83
C VAL A 178 -12.58 -1.88 -34.51
N PRO A 179 -13.73 -2.38 -34.03
CA PRO A 179 -13.92 -3.81 -33.77
C PRO A 179 -13.77 -4.64 -35.05
N ARG A 180 -13.21 -5.84 -34.94
CA ARG A 180 -13.26 -6.84 -36.00
C ARG A 180 -14.70 -7.29 -36.20
N LEU A 181 -15.11 -7.40 -37.45
CA LEU A 181 -16.44 -7.82 -37.83
C LEU A 181 -16.48 -9.31 -38.16
N ASP A 182 -17.64 -9.93 -37.97
CA ASP A 182 -17.94 -11.28 -38.43
C ASP A 182 -18.45 -11.31 -39.88
N SER A 183 -18.87 -12.48 -40.37
CA SER A 183 -19.43 -12.62 -41.73
C SER A 183 -20.76 -11.90 -41.94
N SER A 184 -21.41 -11.42 -40.87
CA SER A 184 -22.64 -10.65 -40.89
C SER A 184 -22.42 -9.14 -40.78
N SER A 185 -21.16 -8.69 -40.81
CA SER A 185 -20.75 -7.29 -40.61
C SER A 185 -21.07 -6.76 -39.19
N SER A 186 -21.23 -7.63 -38.20
CA SER A 186 -21.42 -7.25 -36.80
C SER A 186 -20.12 -7.41 -36.01
N PRO A 187 -19.89 -6.66 -34.91
CA PRO A 187 -18.73 -6.86 -34.05
C PRO A 187 -18.63 -8.32 -33.59
N LYS A 188 -17.48 -8.93 -33.84
CA LYS A 188 -17.24 -10.33 -33.49
C LYS A 188 -16.92 -10.45 -32.00
N GLU A 189 -17.80 -11.11 -31.27
CA GLU A 189 -17.58 -11.45 -29.86
C GLU A 189 -16.75 -12.74 -29.73
N TYR A 190 -15.77 -12.70 -28.84
CA TYR A 190 -14.91 -13.82 -28.46
C TYR A 190 -15.20 -14.22 -27.03
N ARG A 191 -15.26 -15.52 -26.76
CA ARG A 191 -15.41 -16.07 -25.41
C ARG A 191 -14.27 -17.04 -25.14
N VAL A 192 -13.54 -16.82 -24.05
CA VAL A 192 -12.38 -17.63 -23.68
C VAL A 192 -12.27 -17.74 -22.15
N ASP A 193 -11.56 -18.77 -21.70
CA ASP A 193 -11.08 -18.89 -20.34
C ASP A 193 -9.63 -18.39 -20.31
N PRO A 194 -9.34 -17.23 -19.69
CA PRO A 194 -8.00 -16.69 -19.66
C PRO A 194 -7.13 -17.49 -18.69
N TYR A 195 -5.95 -17.93 -19.15
CA TYR A 195 -5.03 -18.74 -18.33
C TYR A 195 -3.85 -17.92 -17.82
N HIS A 196 -3.24 -17.09 -18.67
CA HIS A 196 -2.10 -16.27 -18.30
C HIS A 196 -1.95 -15.05 -19.19
N LEU A 197 -1.53 -13.92 -18.61
CA LEU A 197 -1.10 -12.74 -19.35
C LEU A 197 0.41 -12.81 -19.56
N MET A 198 0.83 -12.69 -20.82
CA MET A 198 2.24 -12.64 -21.18
C MET A 198 2.50 -11.44 -22.07
N TYR A 199 3.58 -10.73 -21.77
CA TYR A 199 4.09 -9.68 -22.63
C TYR A 199 5.31 -10.18 -23.41
N LYS A 200 5.29 -10.00 -24.73
CA LYS A 200 6.41 -10.33 -25.62
C LYS A 200 6.77 -9.09 -26.44
N ASN A 201 7.91 -8.49 -26.14
CA ASN A 201 8.55 -7.55 -27.05
C ASN A 201 9.11 -8.34 -28.24
N SER A 202 8.74 -7.93 -29.46
CA SER A 202 9.43 -8.36 -30.68
C SER A 202 10.45 -7.31 -31.07
#